data_AF-A0A834ZPS2-F1
#
_entry.id   AF-A0A834ZPS2-F1
#
_cell.length_a   1.000
_cell.length_b   1.000
_cell.length_c   1.000
_cell.angle_alpha   90.00
_cell.angle_beta   90.00
_cell.angle_gamma   90.00
#
_symmetry.space_group_name_H-M   'P 1'
#
loop_
_entity.id
_entity.type
_entity.pdbx_description
1 polymer ?
#
loop_
_entity_poly.entity_id
_entity_poly.type
_entity_poly.pdbx_seq_one_letter_code
_entity_poly.pdbx_strand_id
1 'polypeptide(L)'
;MDGLDWQGAFKDIRASVSWLRENGSQKVGVTGYCIGGALSFASSVLILEVDSVVAFYGVPPSELADPAHAKAPVQTHFGELDNIVGFSDITV
;
A
#
# COMPACT_ATOMS: atom_id res chain seq x y z
N MET A 1 11.83 -9.50 5.77
CA MET A 1 10.57 -9.78 5.05
C MET A 1 10.96 -10.63 3.85
N ASP A 2 11.43 -11.83 4.11
CA ASP A 2 12.28 -12.54 3.15
C ASP A 2 11.43 -13.66 2.56
N GLY A 3 10.76 -13.38 1.45
CA GLY A 3 9.91 -14.36 0.77
C GLY A 3 8.81 -13.77 -0.09
N LEU A 4 8.46 -12.49 0.08
CA LEU A 4 7.55 -11.80 -0.83
C LEU A 4 8.31 -11.29 -2.05
N ASP A 5 7.89 -11.69 -3.25
CA ASP A 5 8.26 -11.00 -4.48
C ASP A 5 7.49 -9.68 -4.56
N TRP A 6 8.12 -8.60 -4.11
CA TRP A 6 7.54 -7.26 -4.10
C TRP A 6 7.19 -6.76 -5.49
N GLN A 7 8.03 -7.03 -6.49
CA GLN A 7 7.76 -6.58 -7.86
C GLN A 7 6.58 -7.34 -8.45
N GLY A 8 6.50 -8.65 -8.21
CA GLY A 8 5.35 -9.47 -8.57
C GLY A 8 4.06 -8.95 -7.91
N ALA A 9 4.10 -8.71 -6.59
CA ALA A 9 2.94 -8.21 -5.85
C ALA A 9 2.40 -6.88 -6.42
N PHE A 10 3.26 -5.91 -6.76
CA PHE A 10 2.80 -4.66 -7.37
C PHE A 10 2.27 -4.83 -8.79
N LYS A 11 2.82 -5.78 -9.57
CA LYS A 11 2.25 -6.12 -10.88
C LYS A 11 0.84 -6.69 -10.73
N ASP A 12 0.63 -7.58 -9.76
CA ASP A 12 -0.67 -8.19 -9.49
C ASP A 12 -1.69 -7.16 -8.99
N ILE A 13 -1.28 -6.23 -8.11
CA ILE A 13 -2.14 -5.13 -7.66
C ILE A 13 -2.51 -4.23 -8.84
N ARG A 14 -1.53 -3.82 -9.67
CA ARG A 14 -1.80 -2.99 -10.86
C ARG A 14 -2.74 -3.70 -11.83
N ALA A 15 -2.51 -4.99 -12.11
CA ALA A 15 -3.38 -5.78 -12.97
C ALA A 15 -4.81 -5.85 -12.43
N SER A 16 -4.97 -6.01 -11.11
CA SER A 16 -6.28 -5.99 -10.44
C SER A 16 -6.98 -4.64 -10.57
N VAL A 17 -6.23 -3.53 -10.40
CA VAL A 17 -6.75 -2.17 -10.58
C VAL A 17 -7.20 -1.94 -12.03
N SER A 18 -6.36 -2.30 -13.00
CA SER A 18 -6.71 -2.19 -14.43
C SER A 18 -7.94 -3.00 -14.77
N TRP A 19 -8.02 -4.25 -14.31
CA TRP A 19 -9.18 -5.12 -14.54
C TRP A 19 -10.46 -4.49 -14.00
N LEU A 20 -10.46 -3.98 -12.77
CA LEU A 20 -11.64 -3.33 -12.19
C LEU A 20 -12.12 -2.13 -13.02
N ARG A 21 -11.18 -1.33 -13.53
CA ARG A 21 -11.48 -0.17 -14.39
C ARG A 21 -12.07 -0.59 -15.74
N GLU A 22 -11.44 -1.56 -16.40
CA GLU A 22 -11.92 -2.14 -17.66
C GLU A 22 -13.30 -2.78 -17.52
N ASN A 23 -13.65 -3.24 -16.30
CA ASN A 23 -14.95 -3.83 -15.96
C ASN A 23 -15.93 -2.82 -15.34
N GLY A 24 -15.75 -1.52 -15.60
CA GLY A 24 -16.74 -0.48 -15.32
C GLY A 24 -16.56 0.30 -14.02
N SER A 25 -15.50 0.01 -13.25
CA SER A 25 -15.19 0.81 -12.05
C SER A 25 -14.57 2.15 -12.45
N GLN A 26 -15.28 3.25 -12.19
CA GLN A 26 -14.74 4.59 -12.46
C GLN A 26 -13.59 4.96 -11.52
N LYS A 27 -13.62 4.41 -10.30
CA LYS A 27 -12.59 4.59 -9.28
C LYS A 27 -12.25 3.27 -8.60
N VAL A 28 -11.00 3.11 -8.20
CA VAL A 28 -10.48 1.93 -7.52
C VAL A 28 -9.64 2.35 -6.32
N GLY A 29 -9.95 1.77 -5.15
CA GLY A 29 -9.15 1.91 -3.94
C GLY A 29 -8.39 0.63 -3.62
N VAL A 30 -7.25 0.75 -2.93
CA VAL A 30 -6.46 -0.40 -2.45
C VAL A 30 -6.45 -0.39 -0.93
N THR A 31 -6.71 -1.55 -0.33
CA THR A 31 -6.63 -1.73 1.12
C THR A 31 -5.98 -3.05 1.49
N GLY A 32 -5.36 -3.09 2.67
CA GLY A 32 -4.65 -4.26 3.14
C GLY A 32 -4.16 -4.12 4.57
N TYR A 33 -3.77 -5.27 5.13
CA TYR A 33 -3.44 -5.46 6.53
C TYR A 33 -2.06 -6.11 6.67
N CYS A 34 -1.29 -5.73 7.69
CA CYS A 34 0.07 -6.22 7.90
C CYS A 34 0.94 -5.97 6.66
N ILE A 35 1.51 -7.00 6.03
CA ILE A 35 2.26 -6.85 4.77
C ILE A 35 1.41 -6.25 3.64
N GLY A 36 0.11 -6.57 3.64
CA GLY A 36 -0.87 -5.95 2.75
C GLY A 36 -1.07 -4.46 3.04
N GLY A 37 -0.86 -4.00 4.27
CA GLY A 37 -0.88 -2.59 4.64
C GLY A 37 0.29 -1.85 3.99
N ALA A 38 1.50 -2.40 4.09
CA ALA A 38 2.69 -1.86 3.43
C ALA A 38 2.54 -1.85 1.89
N LEU A 39 2.03 -2.93 1.30
CA LEU A 39 1.73 -2.99 -0.14
C LEU A 39 0.66 -1.97 -0.56
N SER A 40 -0.38 -1.80 0.23
CA SER A 40 -1.44 -0.81 -0.02
C SER A 40 -0.86 0.59 0.02
N PHE A 41 -0.10 0.93 1.07
CA PHE A 41 0.54 2.22 1.19
C PHE A 41 1.50 2.48 0.02
N ALA A 42 2.40 1.54 -0.30
CA ALA A 42 3.29 1.67 -1.46
C ALA A 42 2.56 1.85 -2.79
N SER A 43 1.36 1.26 -2.93
CA SER A 43 0.54 1.43 -4.13
C SER A 43 0.11 2.89 -4.37
N SER A 44 -0.02 3.71 -3.32
CA SER A 44 -0.31 5.15 -3.47
C SER A 44 0.82 5.92 -4.16
N VAL A 45 2.04 5.38 -4.11
CA VAL A 45 3.25 5.95 -4.72
C VAL A 45 3.50 5.33 -6.10
N LEU A 46 3.37 4.00 -6.20
CA LEU A 46 3.84 3.22 -7.35
C LEU A 46 2.76 2.96 -8.42
N ILE A 47 1.47 3.14 -8.11
CA ILE A 47 0.36 2.82 -9.02
C ILE A 47 -0.52 4.07 -9.19
N LEU A 48 -0.28 4.80 -10.28
CA LEU A 48 -0.94 6.07 -10.58
C LEU A 48 -2.45 5.91 -10.85
N GLU A 49 -2.87 4.70 -11.19
CA GLU A 49 -4.27 4.37 -11.49
C GLU A 49 -5.13 4.14 -10.23
N VAL A 50 -4.54 4.16 -9.03
CA VAL A 50 -5.25 4.03 -7.75
C VAL A 50 -5.79 5.40 -7.31
N ASP A 51 -7.08 5.46 -6.95
CA ASP A 51 -7.73 6.71 -6.54
C ASP A 51 -7.67 6.96 -5.02
N SER A 52 -7.44 5.92 -4.22
CA SER A 52 -7.33 6.04 -2.77
C SER A 52 -6.69 4.80 -2.15
N VAL A 53 -6.06 4.97 -0.99
CA VAL A 53 -5.46 3.87 -0.23
C VAL A 53 -5.89 3.91 1.24
N VAL A 54 -6.24 2.75 1.77
CA VAL A 54 -6.44 2.55 3.21
C VAL A 54 -5.54 1.43 3.71
N ALA A 55 -4.50 1.77 4.47
CA ALA A 55 -3.52 0.81 4.97
C ALA A 55 -3.66 0.57 6.47
N PHE A 56 -3.54 -0.68 6.89
CA PHE A 56 -3.58 -1.07 8.30
C PHE A 56 -2.23 -1.66 8.73
N TYR A 57 -1.59 -0.98 9.68
CA TYR A 57 -0.39 -1.38 10.42
C TYR A 57 0.69 -2.02 9.54
N GLY A 58 1.08 -1.30 8.50
CA GLY A 58 2.19 -1.67 7.63
C GLY A 58 2.71 -0.46 6.86
N VAL A 59 4.00 -0.21 7.01
CA VAL A 59 4.76 0.84 6.32
C VAL A 59 5.72 0.17 5.34
N PRO A 60 5.75 0.61 4.06
CA PRO A 60 6.70 0.09 3.10
C PRO A 60 8.11 0.62 3.40
N PRO A 61 9.17 -0.13 3.06
CA PRO A 61 10.52 0.42 3.07
C PRO A 61 10.61 1.66 2.17
N SER A 62 11.25 2.74 2.64
CA SER A 62 11.35 4.00 1.88
C SER A 62 12.08 3.84 0.54
N GLU A 63 13.02 2.89 0.45
CA GLU A 63 13.73 2.56 -0.80
C GLU A 63 12.81 1.92 -1.83
N LEU A 64 11.73 1.26 -1.37
CA LEU A 64 10.73 0.63 -2.23
C LEU A 64 9.67 1.65 -2.66
N ALA A 65 9.15 2.40 -1.70
CA ALA A 65 8.14 3.43 -1.91
C ALA A 65 8.14 4.40 -0.75
N ASP A 66 8.70 5.59 -0.94
CA ASP A 66 8.66 6.66 0.05
C ASP A 66 7.24 7.27 0.14
N PRO A 67 6.55 7.15 1.29
CA PRO A 67 5.24 7.75 1.53
C PRO A 67 5.12 9.24 1.20
N ALA A 68 6.21 10.01 1.30
CA ALA A 68 6.20 11.44 0.98
C ALA A 68 5.90 11.72 -0.51
N HIS A 69 6.06 10.72 -1.36
CA HIS A 69 5.79 10.80 -2.80
C HIS A 69 4.40 10.31 -3.19
N ALA A 70 3.54 9.96 -2.23
CA ALA A 70 2.18 9.48 -2.47
C ALA A 70 1.40 10.40 -3.43
N LYS A 71 0.74 9.79 -4.43
CA LYS A 71 -0.05 10.48 -5.45
C LYS A 71 -1.55 10.32 -5.22
N ALA A 72 -1.96 9.21 -4.61
CA ALA A 72 -3.33 8.99 -4.17
C ALA A 72 -3.52 9.43 -2.70
N PRO A 73 -4.71 9.92 -2.31
CA PRO A 73 -5.07 10.10 -0.90
C PRO A 73 -4.85 8.82 -0.09
N VAL A 74 -4.20 8.96 1.07
CA VAL A 74 -3.86 7.85 1.97
C VAL A 74 -4.52 8.05 3.33
N GLN A 75 -5.14 7.00 3.84
CA GLN A 75 -5.55 6.87 5.23
C GLN A 75 -4.85 5.66 5.85
N THR A 76 -4.14 5.87 6.95
CA THR A 76 -3.41 4.80 7.64
C THR A 76 -3.95 4.59 9.05
N HIS A 77 -3.90 3.34 9.51
CA HIS A 77 -4.35 2.94 10.84
C HIS A 77 -3.24 2.18 11.55
N PHE A 78 -2.81 2.69 12.70
CA PHE A 78 -1.80 2.07 13.55
C PHE A 78 -2.35 1.84 14.95
N GLY A 79 -1.96 0.72 15.56
CA GLY A 79 -2.33 0.40 16.93
C GLY A 79 -1.30 0.97 17.90
N GLU A 80 -1.75 1.61 18.98
CA GLU A 80 -0.87 2.18 20.02
C GLU A 80 0.08 1.14 20.65
N LEU A 81 -0.31 -0.14 20.66
CA LEU A 81 0.48 -1.23 21.26
C LEU A 81 1.27 -2.05 20.24
N ASP A 82 1.26 -1.65 18.97
CA ASP A 82 1.98 -2.35 17.89
C ASP A 82 3.43 -1.85 17.79
N ASN A 83 4.35 -2.61 18.39
CA ASN A 83 5.74 -2.20 18.58
C ASN A 83 6.70 -2.82 17.56
N ILE A 84 6.24 -3.16 16.35
CA ILE A 84 7.13 -3.68 15.30
C ILE A 84 7.85 -2.50 14.64
N VAL A 85 9.03 -2.20 15.19
CA VAL A 85 9.92 -1.10 14.77
C VAL A 85 10.16 -1.12 13.26
N GLY A 86 9.99 0.04 12.61
CA GLY A 86 10.21 0.22 11.18
C GLY A 86 9.13 -0.37 10.28
N PHE A 87 8.04 -0.89 10.83
CA PHE A 87 6.93 -1.47 10.06
C PHE A 87 5.56 -0.98 10.49
N SER A 88 5.25 -1.05 11.78
CA SER A 88 3.94 -0.63 12.33
C SER A 88 4.07 0.33 13.50
N ASP A 89 5.29 0.54 14.01
CA ASP A 89 5.61 1.56 14.99
C ASP A 89 5.56 2.96 14.35
N ILE A 90 4.75 3.86 14.94
CA ILE A 90 4.58 5.25 14.50
C ILE A 90 5.55 6.23 15.17
N THR A 91 6.37 5.75 16.12
CA THR A 91 7.23 6.58 16.96
C THR A 91 8.67 6.72 16.42
N VAL A 92 8.98 6.02 15.33
CA VAL A 92 10.27 6.05 14.62
C VAL A 92 10.14 6.61 13.21
#